data_AF-A0A507EJN1-F1
#
_entry.id   AF-A0A507EJN1-F1
#
_cell.length_a   1.000
_cell.length_b   1.000
_cell.length_c   1.000
_cell.angle_alpha   90.00
_cell.angle_beta   90.00
_cell.angle_gamma   90.00
#
_symmetry.space_group_name_H-M   'P 1'
#
loop_
_entity.id
_entity.type
_entity.pdbx_description
1 polymer ?
#
loop_
_entity_poly.entity_id
_entity_poly.type
_entity_poly.pdbx_seq_one_letter_code
_entity_poly.pdbx_strand_id
1 'polypeptide(L)'
;MTTPSRDIEQQGPSGLPELYKYGFAVAKRAVQEDNAKQWTTAWGLYEDAAHTVLQLLQHESDPKKIALLHLKWDEYSHRAEELSRLVRVSRVDELQTDASIDVGIEQVTCDTDHRFEADAGQIPLEIEKAGSQENDNITNRERSDSSVSQIASSHGHLAPFEIEVLKRSSIINGRLYLPWIAMDDKERFSFDVPFKDPQGPLSLSLMQRAAFAEWKRVSEIFSEHRMVLSMYAGAIVQDLVTDCSFVASLCVSSEYERKFEKQLITSRIYPQNKSGQPMYNPSGKYMVVVDDYLPVGKDGRLLCTFSLNREIWPSIVEKAYLKLQGGYGFPGSNSGIDLHALTGWIPEHIFIKDGSLPPMSIFRRLQDGYQAGHALITVATSSLRENNIGQFGLIAGHAYAVLDVRIVQVGDTQYNLLQIKNPWRSMQRESKILTQDPHLRQKTAQALAASGLEVDEKADGIFWIDFQSICDWFDTIHINWNPHMWEHRFTLHASWPVTGPRKDVFNFGSNPQYSLQVDVSNENSTAVWILLTKHVTVTVGTIMEENGDYITLHLYGDSGGERVFYSGEPMLRGVYVNSPHVLVRFKSSKGSG
;
A
#
# COMPACT_ATOMS: atom_id res chain seq x y z
N MET A 1 -41.24 -11.69 -52.71
CA MET A 1 -39.89 -11.17 -52.42
C MET A 1 -39.93 -10.59 -51.02
N THR A 2 -39.54 -11.40 -50.05
CA THR A 2 -39.52 -11.08 -48.62
C THR A 2 -38.26 -11.75 -48.07
N THR A 3 -37.30 -10.92 -47.67
CA THR A 3 -36.02 -11.32 -47.08
C THR A 3 -36.22 -11.81 -45.64
N PRO A 4 -35.53 -12.87 -45.20
CA PRO A 4 -35.68 -13.41 -43.86
C PRO A 4 -34.77 -12.68 -42.85
N SER A 5 -35.32 -12.45 -41.66
CA SER A 5 -34.61 -12.02 -40.45
C SER A 5 -33.53 -13.03 -40.06
N ARG A 6 -32.32 -12.54 -39.74
CA ARG A 6 -31.29 -13.31 -39.03
C ARG A 6 -31.33 -12.89 -37.57
N ASP A 7 -31.79 -13.81 -36.73
CA ASP A 7 -31.57 -13.78 -35.29
C ASP A 7 -30.06 -13.86 -35.03
N ILE A 8 -29.52 -12.86 -34.33
CA ILE A 8 -28.17 -12.88 -33.79
C ILE A 8 -28.29 -13.53 -32.41
N GLU A 9 -27.98 -14.83 -32.33
CA GLU A 9 -27.69 -15.47 -31.06
C GLU A 9 -26.53 -14.73 -30.38
N GLN A 10 -26.79 -14.19 -29.19
CA GLN A 10 -25.77 -13.66 -28.29
C GLN A 10 -24.86 -14.82 -27.85
N GLN A 11 -23.75 -15.02 -28.55
CA GLN A 11 -22.67 -15.84 -28.04
C GLN A 11 -22.02 -15.09 -26.86
N GLY A 12 -22.14 -15.65 -25.66
CA GLY A 12 -21.50 -15.14 -24.45
C GLY A 12 -19.96 -15.07 -24.59
N PRO A 13 -19.28 -14.30 -23.73
CA PRO A 13 -17.84 -14.06 -23.85
C PRO A 13 -17.05 -15.38 -23.85
N SER A 14 -16.14 -15.53 -24.82
CA SER A 14 -15.25 -16.67 -25.00
C SER A 14 -14.31 -16.80 -23.79
N GLY A 15 -14.72 -17.59 -22.80
CA GLY A 15 -13.96 -17.80 -21.56
C GLY A 15 -14.82 -18.16 -20.37
N LEU A 16 -16.11 -17.79 -20.38
CA LEU A 16 -17.04 -18.07 -19.27
C LEU A 16 -17.14 -19.57 -18.93
N PRO A 17 -17.27 -20.51 -19.89
CA PRO A 17 -17.29 -21.94 -19.58
C PRO A 17 -16.00 -22.47 -18.95
N GLU A 18 -14.85 -21.91 -19.33
CA GLU A 18 -13.56 -22.29 -18.75
C GLU A 18 -13.38 -21.73 -17.34
N LEU A 19 -13.89 -20.51 -17.09
CA LEU A 19 -13.92 -19.91 -15.76
C LEU A 19 -14.81 -20.73 -14.80
N TYR A 20 -15.96 -21.22 -15.28
CA TYR A 20 -16.80 -22.16 -14.53
C TYR A 20 -16.08 -23.47 -14.19
N LYS A 21 -15.40 -24.08 -15.18
CA LYS A 21 -14.63 -25.31 -14.97
C LYS A 21 -13.50 -25.10 -13.96
N TYR A 22 -12.78 -23.99 -14.08
CA TYR A 22 -11.69 -23.63 -13.19
C TYR A 22 -12.20 -23.41 -11.77
N GLY A 23 -13.24 -22.57 -11.58
CA GLY A 23 -13.82 -22.30 -10.25
C GLY A 23 -14.32 -23.58 -9.58
N PHE A 24 -14.94 -24.48 -10.34
CA PHE A 24 -15.35 -25.79 -9.84
C PHE A 24 -14.15 -26.67 -9.44
N ALA A 25 -13.07 -26.67 -10.24
CA ALA A 25 -11.87 -27.46 -9.94
C ALA A 25 -11.14 -26.96 -8.69
N VAL A 26 -11.01 -25.63 -8.52
CA VAL A 26 -10.42 -25.02 -7.34
C VAL A 26 -11.26 -25.30 -6.10
N ALA A 27 -12.58 -25.06 -6.16
CA ALA A 27 -13.47 -25.35 -5.05
C ALA A 27 -13.45 -26.83 -4.64
N LYS A 28 -13.42 -27.74 -5.63
CA LYS A 28 -13.29 -29.17 -5.37
C LYS A 28 -11.98 -29.50 -4.67
N ARG A 29 -10.87 -28.89 -5.09
CA ARG A 29 -9.56 -29.08 -4.44
C ARG A 29 -9.55 -28.48 -3.03
N ALA A 30 -10.15 -27.30 -2.84
CA ALA A 30 -10.29 -26.67 -1.53
C ALA A 30 -10.97 -27.62 -0.54
N VAL A 31 -12.10 -28.20 -0.93
CA VAL A 31 -12.83 -29.21 -0.13
C VAL A 31 -11.99 -30.45 0.13
N GLN A 32 -11.17 -30.91 -0.82
CA GLN A 32 -10.29 -32.08 -0.63
C GLN A 32 -9.21 -31.81 0.43
N GLU A 33 -8.53 -30.67 0.33
CA GLU A 33 -7.49 -30.27 1.27
C GLU A 33 -8.08 -29.99 2.66
N ASP A 34 -9.28 -29.39 2.72
CA ASP A 34 -10.01 -29.14 3.96
C ASP A 34 -10.38 -30.44 4.68
N ASN A 35 -10.93 -31.41 3.95
CA ASN A 35 -11.21 -32.74 4.48
C ASN A 35 -9.94 -33.49 4.91
N ALA A 36 -8.81 -33.24 4.24
CA ALA A 36 -7.49 -33.76 4.60
C ALA A 36 -6.83 -33.00 5.78
N LYS A 37 -7.53 -32.00 6.34
CA LYS A 37 -7.04 -31.10 7.39
C LYS A 37 -5.76 -30.33 7.03
N GLN A 38 -5.50 -30.15 5.73
CA GLN A 38 -4.44 -29.29 5.23
C GLN A 38 -4.94 -27.84 5.22
N TRP A 39 -5.24 -27.29 6.40
CA TRP A 39 -6.02 -26.07 6.56
C TRP A 39 -5.41 -24.83 5.90
N THR A 40 -4.09 -24.69 5.89
CA THR A 40 -3.39 -23.61 5.19
C THR A 40 -3.61 -23.67 3.68
N THR A 41 -3.41 -24.85 3.07
CA THR A 41 -3.63 -25.07 1.64
C THR A 41 -5.11 -24.91 1.27
N ALA A 42 -6.00 -25.43 2.10
CA ALA A 42 -7.44 -25.33 1.91
C ALA A 42 -7.93 -23.88 1.97
N TRP A 43 -7.42 -23.09 2.93
CA TRP A 43 -7.74 -21.66 3.07
C TRP A 43 -7.42 -20.89 1.78
N GLY A 44 -6.19 -21.00 1.26
CA GLY A 44 -5.81 -20.31 0.02
C GLY A 44 -6.64 -20.75 -1.18
N LEU A 45 -7.00 -22.03 -1.27
CA LEU A 45 -7.87 -22.54 -2.34
C LEU A 45 -9.32 -22.04 -2.21
N TYR A 46 -9.84 -21.86 -1.00
CA TYR A 46 -11.17 -21.26 -0.80
C TYR A 46 -11.18 -19.77 -1.13
N GLU A 47 -10.10 -19.03 -0.86
CA GLU A 47 -9.96 -17.63 -1.31
C GLU A 47 -9.92 -17.54 -2.85
N ASP A 48 -9.13 -18.40 -3.50
CA ASP A 48 -9.09 -18.49 -4.96
C ASP A 48 -10.47 -18.86 -5.55
N ALA A 49 -11.20 -19.77 -4.90
CA ALA A 49 -12.56 -20.15 -5.31
C ALA A 49 -13.54 -18.98 -5.18
N ALA A 50 -13.52 -18.27 -4.05
CA ALA A 50 -14.36 -17.08 -3.83
C ALA A 50 -14.04 -16.00 -4.86
N HIS A 51 -12.76 -15.69 -5.10
CA HIS A 51 -12.35 -14.71 -6.09
C HIS A 51 -12.81 -15.10 -7.51
N THR A 52 -12.74 -16.38 -7.86
CA THR A 52 -13.27 -16.88 -9.15
C THR A 52 -14.77 -16.62 -9.29
N VAL A 53 -15.54 -16.76 -8.21
CA VAL A 53 -16.98 -16.50 -8.23
C VAL A 53 -17.28 -15.02 -8.41
N LEU A 54 -16.51 -14.10 -7.81
CA LEU A 54 -16.65 -12.66 -8.06
C LEU A 54 -16.42 -12.32 -9.53
N GLN A 55 -15.48 -12.99 -10.20
CA GLN A 55 -15.25 -12.82 -11.63
C GLN A 55 -16.38 -13.41 -12.48
N LEU A 56 -16.94 -14.57 -12.10
CA LEU A 56 -18.12 -15.12 -12.76
C LEU A 56 -19.31 -14.16 -12.66
N LEU A 57 -19.49 -13.48 -11.53
CA LEU A 57 -20.52 -12.45 -11.34
C LEU A 57 -20.36 -11.23 -12.27
N GLN A 58 -19.15 -10.94 -12.77
CA GLN A 58 -18.90 -9.84 -13.72
C GLN A 58 -19.32 -10.18 -15.16
N HIS A 59 -19.48 -11.46 -15.49
CA HIS A 59 -19.65 -11.92 -16.87
C HIS A 59 -20.90 -12.79 -17.07
N GLU A 60 -21.50 -13.30 -16.00
CA GLU A 60 -22.73 -14.08 -16.07
C GLU A 60 -23.95 -13.16 -16.18
N SER A 61 -24.84 -13.49 -17.10
CA SER A 61 -26.05 -12.72 -17.42
C SER A 61 -27.34 -13.42 -16.97
N ASP A 62 -27.29 -14.73 -16.65
CA ASP A 62 -28.43 -15.50 -16.18
C ASP A 62 -28.72 -15.21 -14.68
N PRO A 63 -29.88 -14.61 -14.34
CA PRO A 63 -30.21 -14.26 -12.96
C PRO A 63 -30.20 -15.43 -11.98
N LYS A 64 -30.55 -16.65 -12.43
CA LYS A 64 -30.54 -17.85 -11.57
C LYS A 64 -29.12 -18.27 -11.23
N LYS A 65 -28.22 -18.18 -12.20
CA LYS A 65 -26.80 -18.47 -11.98
C LYS A 65 -26.13 -17.39 -11.15
N ILE A 66 -26.45 -16.12 -11.37
CA ILE A 66 -26.00 -15.01 -10.51
C ILE A 66 -26.38 -15.26 -9.06
N ALA A 67 -27.63 -15.64 -8.78
CA ALA A 67 -28.07 -15.98 -7.42
C ALA A 67 -27.29 -17.16 -6.82
N LEU A 68 -27.03 -18.22 -7.61
CA LEU A 68 -26.23 -19.37 -7.18
C LEU A 68 -24.76 -19.00 -6.95
N LEU A 69 -24.20 -18.13 -7.79
CA LEU A 69 -22.85 -17.63 -7.65
C LEU A 69 -22.72 -16.81 -6.37
N HIS A 70 -23.66 -15.92 -6.05
CA HIS A 70 -23.66 -15.25 -4.74
C HIS A 70 -23.63 -16.25 -3.58
N LEU A 71 -24.46 -17.31 -3.63
CA LEU A 71 -24.46 -18.35 -2.59
C LEU A 71 -23.12 -19.10 -2.50
N LYS A 72 -22.47 -19.39 -3.64
CA LYS A 72 -21.16 -20.06 -3.67
C LYS A 72 -20.03 -19.16 -3.24
N TRP A 73 -20.07 -17.89 -3.61
CA TRP A 73 -19.15 -16.88 -3.12
C TRP A 73 -19.22 -16.79 -1.60
N ASP A 74 -20.45 -16.75 -1.06
CA ASP A 74 -20.69 -16.77 0.37
C ASP A 74 -20.07 -18.02 1.00
N GLU A 75 -20.39 -19.20 0.49
CA GLU A 75 -19.90 -20.50 0.99
C GLU A 75 -18.37 -20.54 1.07
N TYR A 76 -17.68 -20.15 0.00
CA TYR A 76 -16.22 -20.21 -0.08
C TYR A 76 -15.54 -19.16 0.79
N SER A 77 -16.02 -17.92 0.76
CA SER A 77 -15.44 -16.82 1.55
C SER A 77 -15.53 -17.12 3.05
N HIS A 78 -16.65 -17.69 3.50
CA HIS A 78 -16.83 -18.06 4.90
C HIS A 78 -15.94 -19.22 5.32
N ARG A 79 -15.82 -20.24 4.47
CA ARG A 79 -14.96 -21.37 4.81
C ARG A 79 -13.50 -20.96 4.87
N ALA A 80 -13.06 -20.08 3.96
CA ALA A 80 -11.74 -19.45 4.03
C ALA A 80 -11.53 -18.74 5.38
N GLU A 81 -12.52 -17.98 5.86
CA GLU A 81 -12.44 -17.26 7.13
C GLU A 81 -12.34 -18.20 8.34
N GLU A 82 -13.18 -19.25 8.38
CA GLU A 82 -13.13 -20.28 9.43
C GLU A 82 -11.76 -20.97 9.49
N LEU A 83 -11.22 -21.34 8.32
CA LEU A 83 -9.90 -21.96 8.22
C LEU A 83 -8.80 -20.99 8.64
N SER A 84 -8.89 -19.71 8.27
CA SER A 84 -7.94 -18.68 8.73
C SER A 84 -7.88 -18.61 10.26
N ARG A 85 -9.02 -18.71 10.95
CA ARG A 85 -9.07 -18.76 12.42
C ARG A 85 -8.46 -20.06 12.97
N LEU A 86 -8.73 -21.21 12.35
CA LEU A 86 -8.17 -22.49 12.78
C LEU A 86 -6.65 -22.56 12.60
N VAL A 87 -6.14 -22.09 11.46
CA VAL A 87 -4.69 -21.98 11.20
C VAL A 87 -4.02 -21.08 12.24
N ARG A 88 -4.69 -19.99 12.65
CA ARG A 88 -4.21 -19.12 13.74
C ARG A 88 -4.16 -19.81 15.11
N VAL A 89 -5.14 -20.63 15.46
CA VAL A 89 -5.23 -21.30 16.77
C VAL A 89 -4.26 -22.48 16.87
N SER A 90 -4.16 -23.31 15.83
CA SER A 90 -3.31 -24.51 15.79
C SER A 90 -1.84 -24.21 16.08
N ARG A 91 -1.36 -23.05 15.62
CA ARG A 91 0.02 -22.59 15.83
C ARG A 91 0.27 -21.99 17.21
N VAL A 92 -0.78 -21.58 17.95
CA VAL A 92 -0.65 -21.11 19.34
C VAL A 92 -0.44 -22.28 20.30
N ASP A 93 -1.09 -23.43 20.05
CA ASP A 93 -0.93 -24.64 20.85
C ASP A 93 0.45 -25.30 20.61
N GLU A 94 0.94 -25.32 19.37
CA GLU A 94 2.30 -25.84 19.06
C GLU A 94 3.41 -25.02 19.75
N LEU A 95 3.21 -23.70 19.92
CA LEU A 95 4.15 -22.82 20.63
C LEU A 95 4.10 -22.99 22.16
N GLN A 96 3.08 -23.65 22.71
CA GLN A 96 2.98 -23.97 24.14
C GLN A 96 3.55 -25.35 24.48
N THR A 97 3.56 -26.31 23.55
CA THR A 97 4.08 -27.66 23.80
C THR A 97 5.61 -27.79 23.69
N ASP A 98 6.29 -26.87 23.00
CA ASP A 98 7.78 -26.88 22.89
C ASP A 98 8.51 -26.28 24.10
N ALA A 99 7.79 -25.83 25.14
CA ALA A 99 8.39 -25.23 26.34
C ALA A 99 8.83 -26.24 27.42
N SER A 100 8.80 -27.55 27.13
CA SER A 100 9.22 -28.59 28.08
C SER A 100 10.18 -29.59 27.44
N ILE A 101 11.42 -29.17 27.20
CA ILE A 101 12.54 -30.09 27.03
C ILE A 101 13.65 -29.69 28.00
N ASP A 102 13.85 -30.57 28.96
CA ASP A 102 14.92 -30.60 29.95
C ASP A 102 16.25 -30.87 29.22
N VAL A 103 17.19 -29.93 29.23
CA VAL A 103 18.52 -30.10 28.62
C VAL A 103 19.56 -30.04 29.72
N GLY A 104 20.12 -31.22 29.99
CA GLY A 104 21.24 -31.44 30.87
C GLY A 104 22.48 -30.64 30.49
N ILE A 105 23.15 -30.17 31.53
CA ILE A 105 24.39 -29.40 31.50
C ILE A 105 25.54 -30.29 31.03
N GLU A 106 26.24 -29.89 29.96
CA GLU A 106 27.66 -30.19 29.80
C GLU A 106 28.43 -28.89 29.54
N GLN A 107 29.35 -28.60 30.45
CA GLN A 107 30.30 -27.50 30.38
C GLN A 107 31.35 -27.80 29.32
N VAL A 108 31.56 -26.87 28.37
CA VAL A 108 32.79 -26.79 27.59
C VAL A 108 33.35 -25.38 27.73
N THR A 109 34.47 -25.28 28.43
CA THR A 109 35.32 -24.09 28.48
C THR A 109 36.16 -24.01 27.21
N CYS A 110 36.32 -22.81 26.65
CA CYS A 110 37.50 -22.49 25.85
C CYS A 110 37.90 -21.03 26.03
N ASP A 111 39.20 -20.85 25.95
CA ASP A 111 40.03 -19.84 26.60
C ASP A 111 40.42 -18.71 25.63
N THR A 112 40.50 -17.50 26.20
CA THR A 112 41.43 -16.39 25.98
C THR A 112 41.91 -15.89 24.59
N ASP A 113 41.86 -14.55 24.53
CA ASP A 113 42.84 -13.59 23.98
C ASP A 113 43.12 -13.51 22.47
N HIS A 114 42.80 -12.34 21.89
CA HIS A 114 43.79 -11.51 21.20
C HIS A 114 43.33 -10.04 21.08
N ARG A 115 44.12 -9.14 21.68
CA ARG A 115 44.10 -7.68 21.50
C ARG A 115 44.69 -7.29 20.15
N PHE A 116 44.13 -6.25 19.52
CA PHE A 116 44.86 -5.37 18.60
C PHE A 116 44.44 -3.91 18.83
N GLU A 117 45.42 -3.11 19.26
CA GLU A 117 45.39 -1.64 19.28
C GLU A 117 45.70 -1.10 17.87
N ALA A 118 45.09 0.02 17.48
CA ALA A 118 45.57 0.84 16.37
C ALA A 118 45.39 2.33 16.67
N ASP A 119 46.49 3.03 16.43
CA ASP A 119 46.88 4.40 16.73
C ASP A 119 46.05 5.46 15.98
N ALA A 120 45.75 6.59 16.64
CA ALA A 120 45.04 7.73 16.07
C ALA A 120 46.02 8.87 15.74
N GLY A 121 46.32 9.05 14.45
CA GLY A 121 47.02 10.24 13.94
C GLY A 121 46.03 11.36 13.59
N GLN A 122 46.17 12.51 14.25
CA GLN A 122 45.45 13.74 13.97
C GLN A 122 45.99 14.44 12.71
N ILE A 123 45.09 14.90 11.82
CA ILE A 123 45.36 15.95 10.82
C ILE A 123 44.31 17.06 11.06
N PRO A 124 44.71 18.33 11.28
CA PRO A 124 43.78 19.42 11.52
C PRO A 124 43.26 20.04 10.21
N LEU A 125 41.98 20.41 10.18
CA LEU A 125 41.44 21.34 9.18
C LEU A 125 40.63 22.42 9.91
N GLU A 126 41.17 23.65 9.83
CA GLU A 126 40.61 24.89 10.34
C GLU A 126 39.34 25.29 9.58
N ILE A 127 38.35 25.79 10.31
CA ILE A 127 37.19 26.51 9.75
C ILE A 127 37.49 28.01 9.89
N GLU A 128 37.77 28.70 8.80
CA GLU A 128 37.80 30.16 8.75
C GLU A 128 36.39 30.73 9.01
N LYS A 129 36.27 31.62 10.01
CA LYS A 129 35.24 32.66 10.03
C LYS A 129 35.90 34.01 10.21
N ALA A 130 35.51 34.95 9.35
CA ALA A 130 35.91 36.34 9.36
C ALA A 130 35.66 36.99 10.73
N GLY A 131 36.67 37.73 11.20
CA GLY A 131 36.79 38.15 12.58
C GLY A 131 36.07 39.43 12.98
N SER A 132 35.97 39.60 14.29
CA SER A 132 36.20 40.85 15.01
C SER A 132 36.86 40.50 16.36
N GLN A 133 37.92 41.23 16.69
CA GLN A 133 38.79 41.04 17.85
C GLN A 133 38.11 41.44 19.16
N GLU A 134 38.32 40.68 20.24
CA GLU A 134 38.92 41.18 21.50
C GLU A 134 39.22 40.04 22.49
N ASN A 135 40.30 40.22 23.25
CA ASN A 135 40.91 39.29 24.20
C ASN A 135 40.11 39.15 25.51
N ASP A 136 40.11 37.96 26.14
CA ASP A 136 40.82 37.75 27.42
C ASP A 136 40.53 36.38 28.08
N ASN A 137 41.62 35.69 28.41
CA ASN A 137 41.95 34.93 29.61
C ASN A 137 41.05 33.82 30.22
N ILE A 138 41.63 32.60 30.24
CA ILE A 138 41.90 31.74 31.42
C ILE A 138 40.69 31.12 32.16
N THR A 139 40.45 29.80 32.03
CA THR A 139 40.92 28.72 32.94
C THR A 139 40.18 27.39 32.65
N ASN A 140 40.96 26.31 32.57
CA ASN A 140 40.50 24.93 32.58
C ASN A 140 39.78 24.59 33.90
N ARG A 141 38.65 23.88 33.79
CA ARG A 141 38.24 22.87 34.77
C ARG A 141 37.56 21.71 34.06
N GLU A 142 38.27 20.58 34.10
CA GLU A 142 37.84 19.27 33.65
C GLU A 142 36.56 18.83 34.38
N ARG A 143 35.57 18.37 33.62
CA ARG A 143 34.63 17.33 34.04
C ARG A 143 34.49 16.33 32.91
N SER A 144 34.83 15.10 33.24
CA SER A 144 34.67 13.89 32.46
C SER A 144 33.20 13.71 32.06
N ASP A 145 32.93 13.76 30.76
CA ASP A 145 31.66 13.33 30.19
C ASP A 145 31.96 12.33 29.06
N SER A 146 31.50 11.10 29.26
CA SER A 146 31.61 10.02 28.29
C SER A 146 30.66 10.30 27.13
N SER A 147 31.27 10.57 25.98
CA SER A 147 30.67 10.96 24.70
C SER A 147 29.49 10.08 24.27
N VAL A 148 28.28 10.63 24.31
CA VAL A 148 27.18 10.25 23.42
C VAL A 148 27.48 10.88 22.06
N SER A 149 27.84 10.06 21.09
CA SER A 149 28.02 10.49 19.70
C SER A 149 26.72 11.10 19.18
N GLN A 150 26.76 12.39 18.84
CA GLN A 150 25.71 13.06 18.06
C GLN A 150 25.55 12.35 16.71
N ILE A 151 24.53 11.49 16.58
CA ILE A 151 24.10 10.98 15.28
C ILE A 151 23.13 12.00 14.70
N ALA A 152 23.67 13.12 14.21
CA ALA A 152 22.91 14.08 13.44
C ALA A 152 23.36 13.98 11.98
N SER A 153 22.60 13.26 11.14
CA SER A 153 22.71 13.42 9.68
C SER A 153 21.92 14.66 9.27
N SER A 154 22.50 15.82 9.50
CA SER A 154 22.09 17.03 8.78
C SER A 154 22.67 16.95 7.36
N HIS A 155 21.80 16.95 6.36
CA HIS A 155 22.10 17.17 4.94
C HIS A 155 22.69 15.97 4.17
N GLY A 156 21.80 15.15 3.60
CA GLY A 156 22.03 14.41 2.35
C GLY A 156 23.04 13.24 2.35
N HIS A 157 23.81 13.06 3.41
CA HIS A 157 24.80 11.98 3.51
C HIS A 157 24.35 10.93 4.53
N LEU A 158 24.08 9.72 4.03
CA LEU A 158 23.76 8.55 4.85
C LEU A 158 24.98 8.12 5.65
N ALA A 159 24.80 7.81 6.93
CA ALA A 159 25.87 7.25 7.74
C ALA A 159 26.26 5.84 7.25
N PRO A 160 27.51 5.37 7.50
CA PRO A 160 27.96 4.06 7.03
C PRO A 160 27.07 2.88 7.43
N PHE A 161 26.48 2.92 8.64
CA PHE A 161 25.55 1.88 9.10
C PHE A 161 24.22 1.93 8.35
N GLU A 162 23.72 3.12 8.00
CA GLU A 162 22.49 3.28 7.21
C GLU A 162 22.69 2.71 5.81
N ILE A 163 23.85 2.98 5.20
CA ILE A 163 24.23 2.41 3.91
C ILE A 163 24.23 0.88 3.98
N GLU A 164 24.75 0.30 5.06
CA GLU A 164 24.76 -1.15 5.24
C GLU A 164 23.35 -1.73 5.39
N VAL A 165 22.48 -1.06 6.16
CA VAL A 165 21.05 -1.43 6.26
C VAL A 165 20.40 -1.41 4.89
N LEU A 166 20.57 -0.32 4.13
CA LEU A 166 19.99 -0.17 2.80
C LEU A 166 20.55 -1.17 1.80
N LYS A 167 21.85 -1.49 1.84
CA LYS A 167 22.45 -2.54 0.98
C LYS A 167 21.79 -3.90 1.23
N ARG A 168 21.58 -4.26 2.50
CA ARG A 168 20.92 -5.52 2.87
C ARG A 168 19.45 -5.52 2.45
N SER A 169 18.73 -4.44 2.72
CA SER A 169 17.31 -4.34 2.38
C SER A 169 17.01 -4.11 0.90
N SER A 170 18.02 -3.75 0.10
CA SER A 170 17.93 -3.70 -1.36
C SER A 170 17.79 -5.10 -1.99
N ILE A 171 18.01 -6.18 -1.24
CA ILE A 171 17.81 -7.54 -1.73
C ILE A 171 16.39 -7.98 -1.36
N ILE A 172 15.48 -7.93 -2.33
CA ILE A 172 14.06 -8.29 -2.17
C ILE A 172 13.80 -9.56 -2.99
N ASN A 173 13.29 -10.61 -2.35
CA ASN A 173 13.08 -11.94 -2.96
C ASN A 173 14.34 -12.51 -3.63
N GLY A 174 15.50 -12.28 -2.98
CA GLY A 174 16.80 -12.70 -3.52
C GLY A 174 17.27 -11.90 -4.74
N ARG A 175 16.62 -10.78 -5.07
CA ARG A 175 16.96 -9.92 -6.21
C ARG A 175 17.36 -8.53 -5.75
N LEU A 176 18.38 -7.98 -6.39
CA LEU A 176 18.88 -6.65 -6.06
C LEU A 176 18.03 -5.55 -6.70
N TYR A 177 17.51 -4.64 -5.87
CA TYR A 177 16.82 -3.42 -6.23
C TYR A 177 17.45 -2.26 -5.45
N LEU A 178 18.32 -1.52 -6.12
CA LEU A 178 18.99 -0.38 -5.49
C LEU A 178 18.05 0.83 -5.41
N PRO A 179 18.17 1.67 -4.37
CA PRO A 179 17.49 2.97 -4.34
C PRO A 179 17.86 3.80 -5.57
N TRP A 180 16.87 4.49 -6.14
CA TRP A 180 17.13 5.45 -7.22
C TRP A 180 17.89 6.66 -6.66
N ILE A 181 19.09 6.89 -7.15
CA ILE A 181 19.97 8.01 -6.79
C ILE A 181 20.15 8.96 -7.97
N ALA A 182 20.65 10.17 -7.72
CA ALA A 182 20.80 11.20 -8.76
C ALA A 182 21.67 10.80 -9.97
N MET A 183 22.51 9.75 -9.84
CA MET A 183 23.26 9.22 -10.99
C MET A 183 22.38 8.42 -11.95
N ASP A 184 21.30 7.80 -11.45
CA ASP A 184 20.36 6.99 -12.24
C ASP A 184 19.53 7.86 -13.19
N ASP A 185 19.48 9.18 -12.99
CA ASP A 185 18.87 10.12 -13.94
C ASP A 185 19.60 10.12 -15.30
N LYS A 186 20.84 9.60 -15.34
CA LYS A 186 21.63 9.40 -16.57
C LYS A 186 21.50 7.99 -17.14
N GLU A 187 20.60 7.17 -16.60
CA GLU A 187 20.40 5.79 -17.02
C GLU A 187 20.07 5.70 -18.52
N ARG A 188 20.67 4.70 -19.17
CA ARG A 188 20.45 4.50 -20.61
C ARG A 188 19.13 3.79 -20.84
N PHE A 189 18.21 4.47 -21.54
CA PHE A 189 16.91 3.91 -21.95
C PHE A 189 16.82 3.57 -23.44
N SER A 190 17.71 4.10 -24.28
CA SER A 190 17.69 3.86 -25.73
C SER A 190 18.70 2.77 -26.14
N PHE A 191 18.21 1.80 -26.91
CA PHE A 191 18.95 0.63 -27.38
C PHE A 191 18.61 0.33 -28.84
N ASP A 192 19.59 -0.22 -29.58
CA ASP A 192 19.42 -0.63 -30.97
C ASP A 192 18.47 -1.83 -31.12
N VAL A 193 18.45 -2.70 -30.10
CA VAL A 193 17.55 -3.85 -29.99
C VAL A 193 16.56 -3.58 -28.85
N PRO A 194 15.26 -3.88 -29.01
CA PRO A 194 14.29 -3.73 -27.93
C PRO A 194 14.73 -4.46 -26.66
N PHE A 195 14.83 -3.70 -25.58
CA PHE A 195 15.25 -4.14 -24.26
C PHE A 195 14.35 -5.27 -23.76
N LYS A 196 14.95 -6.34 -23.24
CA LYS A 196 14.25 -7.42 -22.55
C LYS A 196 14.69 -7.40 -21.10
N ASP A 197 13.74 -7.54 -20.18
CA ASP A 197 14.02 -7.67 -18.77
C ASP A 197 14.96 -8.88 -18.57
N PRO A 198 16.17 -8.69 -18.02
CA PRO A 198 17.11 -9.78 -17.80
C PRO A 198 16.56 -10.89 -16.91
N GLN A 199 15.56 -10.58 -16.08
CA GLN A 199 14.90 -11.53 -15.20
C GLN A 199 13.74 -12.28 -15.87
N GLY A 200 13.44 -11.95 -17.13
CA GLY A 200 12.35 -12.53 -17.89
C GLY A 200 10.96 -12.02 -17.49
N PRO A 201 9.90 -12.60 -18.07
CA PRO A 201 8.52 -12.23 -17.75
C PRO A 201 8.17 -12.57 -16.30
N LEU A 202 7.28 -11.77 -15.71
CA LEU A 202 6.78 -12.03 -14.36
C LEU A 202 5.94 -13.32 -14.32
N SER A 203 5.96 -14.00 -13.18
CA SER A 203 5.07 -15.13 -12.93
C SER A 203 3.62 -14.62 -12.96
N LEU A 204 2.78 -15.28 -13.74
CA LEU A 204 1.35 -15.01 -13.83
C LEU A 204 0.61 -15.63 -12.65
N SER A 205 -0.50 -15.04 -12.22
CA SER A 205 -1.42 -15.69 -11.27
C SER A 205 -2.03 -16.98 -11.86
N LEU A 206 -2.62 -17.83 -11.01
CA LEU A 206 -3.31 -19.04 -11.48
C LEU A 206 -4.38 -18.71 -12.54
N MET A 207 -5.15 -17.63 -12.32
CA MET A 207 -6.20 -17.17 -13.23
C MET A 207 -5.64 -16.68 -14.55
N GLN A 208 -4.63 -15.82 -14.49
CA GLN A 208 -3.99 -15.29 -15.68
C GLN A 208 -3.40 -16.42 -16.51
N ARG A 209 -2.74 -17.43 -15.89
CA ARG A 209 -2.23 -18.61 -16.63
C ARG A 209 -3.32 -19.35 -17.41
N ALA A 210 -4.54 -19.45 -16.88
CA ALA A 210 -5.65 -20.10 -17.57
C ALA A 210 -6.10 -19.31 -18.81
N ALA A 211 -6.15 -17.98 -18.71
CA ALA A 211 -6.57 -17.07 -19.78
C ALA A 211 -5.44 -16.71 -20.77
N PHE A 212 -4.18 -16.86 -20.36
CA PHE A 212 -2.99 -16.39 -21.07
C PHE A 212 -2.82 -17.05 -22.43
N ALA A 213 -2.45 -16.23 -23.41
CA ALA A 213 -2.01 -16.65 -24.73
C ALA A 213 -0.51 -16.39 -24.91
N GLU A 214 -0.09 -15.13 -24.76
CA GLU A 214 1.27 -14.71 -25.07
C GLU A 214 1.64 -13.37 -24.41
N TRP A 215 2.94 -13.10 -24.33
CA TRP A 215 3.47 -11.80 -23.94
C TRP A 215 3.67 -10.96 -25.19
N LYS A 216 3.10 -9.75 -25.24
CA LYS A 216 3.27 -8.83 -26.37
C LYS A 216 3.87 -7.51 -25.93
N ARG A 217 4.67 -6.90 -26.80
CA ARG A 217 5.12 -5.52 -26.64
C ARG A 217 3.91 -4.60 -26.72
N VAL A 218 3.96 -3.47 -26.03
CA VAL A 218 2.93 -2.42 -26.17
C VAL A 218 2.66 -2.04 -27.63
N SER A 219 3.72 -1.91 -28.45
CA SER A 219 3.60 -1.58 -29.88
C SER A 219 2.96 -2.67 -30.74
N GLU A 220 2.89 -3.90 -30.26
CA GLU A 220 2.21 -5.03 -30.93
C GLU A 220 0.73 -5.12 -30.52
N ILE A 221 0.36 -4.50 -29.39
CA ILE A 221 -0.99 -4.49 -28.84
C ILE A 221 -1.77 -3.27 -29.34
N PHE A 222 -1.14 -2.11 -29.33
CA PHE A 222 -1.77 -0.84 -29.70
C PHE A 222 -1.08 -0.24 -30.92
N SER A 223 -1.88 0.12 -31.93
CA SER A 223 -1.39 0.87 -33.09
C SER A 223 -1.07 2.32 -32.75
N GLU A 224 -1.80 2.88 -31.78
CA GLU A 224 -1.59 4.22 -31.23
C GLU A 224 -1.68 4.16 -29.71
N HIS A 225 -0.67 4.70 -29.04
CA HIS A 225 -0.54 4.71 -27.59
C HIS A 225 0.32 5.87 -27.11
N ARG A 226 0.18 6.21 -25.83
CA ARG A 226 0.97 7.27 -25.17
C ARG A 226 1.38 6.79 -23.79
N MET A 227 2.52 7.28 -23.30
CA MET A 227 2.91 6.96 -21.92
C MET A 227 1.89 7.52 -20.95
N VAL A 228 1.58 8.81 -21.08
CA VAL A 228 0.57 9.56 -20.34
C VAL A 228 -0.19 10.44 -21.34
N LEU A 229 -1.51 10.56 -21.16
CA LEU A 229 -2.39 11.43 -21.96
C LEU A 229 -3.18 12.40 -21.09
N SER A 230 -3.95 11.89 -20.11
CA SER A 230 -4.90 12.70 -19.34
C SER A 230 -4.85 12.46 -17.83
N MET A 231 -4.18 11.39 -17.36
CA MET A 231 -4.18 10.99 -15.95
C MET A 231 -5.60 10.86 -15.36
N TYR A 232 -6.60 10.63 -16.21
CA TYR A 232 -7.98 10.53 -15.76
C TYR A 232 -8.19 9.20 -15.04
N ALA A 233 -8.47 9.25 -13.73
CA ALA A 233 -8.69 8.05 -12.95
C ALA A 233 -9.78 7.16 -13.54
N GLY A 234 -10.83 7.76 -14.13
CA GLY A 234 -11.92 7.06 -14.81
C GLY A 234 -11.50 6.13 -15.95
N ALA A 235 -10.34 6.36 -16.58
CA ALA A 235 -9.84 5.50 -17.65
C ALA A 235 -9.10 4.25 -17.16
N ILE A 236 -8.62 4.23 -15.91
CA ILE A 236 -7.86 3.10 -15.35
C ILE A 236 -8.80 1.95 -14.99
N VAL A 237 -8.51 0.75 -15.48
CA VAL A 237 -9.35 -0.43 -15.28
C VAL A 237 -8.52 -1.61 -14.79
N GLN A 238 -9.02 -2.27 -13.76
CA GLN A 238 -8.54 -3.54 -13.24
C GLN A 238 -9.24 -4.69 -13.98
N ASP A 239 -8.45 -5.64 -14.50
CA ASP A 239 -8.96 -6.85 -15.16
C ASP A 239 -8.67 -8.11 -14.31
N LEU A 240 -8.02 -9.14 -14.86
CA LEU A 240 -7.57 -10.33 -14.13
C LEU A 240 -6.34 -10.04 -13.25
N VAL A 241 -6.46 -9.04 -12.38
CA VAL A 241 -5.46 -8.61 -11.41
C VAL A 241 -6.02 -8.85 -10.01
N THR A 242 -5.19 -9.42 -9.14
CA THR A 242 -5.56 -9.79 -7.76
C THR A 242 -5.43 -8.64 -6.76
N ASP A 243 -4.69 -7.57 -7.10
CA ASP A 243 -4.40 -6.45 -6.19
C ASP A 243 -5.28 -5.22 -6.45
N CYS A 244 -6.47 -5.18 -5.87
CA CYS A 244 -7.38 -4.04 -6.04
C CYS A 244 -6.92 -2.76 -5.33
N SER A 245 -6.24 -2.88 -4.19
CA SER A 245 -5.76 -1.75 -3.41
C SER A 245 -4.70 -0.96 -4.18
N PHE A 246 -3.83 -1.66 -4.91
CA PHE A 246 -2.86 -1.03 -5.78
C PHE A 246 -3.52 -0.26 -6.94
N VAL A 247 -4.51 -0.83 -7.62
CA VAL A 247 -5.20 -0.13 -8.72
C VAL A 247 -5.99 1.09 -8.23
N ALA A 248 -6.63 0.98 -7.06
CA ALA A 248 -7.24 2.13 -6.41
C ALA A 248 -6.20 3.23 -6.11
N SER A 249 -5.00 2.84 -5.68
CA SER A 249 -3.88 3.77 -5.43
C SER A 249 -3.40 4.48 -6.69
N LEU A 250 -3.37 3.79 -7.85
CA LEU A 250 -3.10 4.41 -9.15
C LEU A 250 -4.18 5.45 -9.50
N CYS A 251 -5.45 5.12 -9.29
CA CYS A 251 -6.57 6.03 -9.53
C CYS A 251 -6.44 7.31 -8.71
N VAL A 252 -6.25 7.20 -7.39
CA VAL A 252 -6.11 8.36 -6.49
C VAL A 252 -4.88 9.20 -6.87
N SER A 253 -3.75 8.55 -7.16
CA SER A 253 -2.54 9.26 -7.56
C SER A 253 -2.72 10.03 -8.86
N SER A 254 -3.41 9.45 -9.85
CA SER A 254 -3.67 10.09 -11.13
C SER A 254 -4.62 11.28 -11.03
N GLU A 255 -5.68 11.15 -10.22
CA GLU A 255 -6.64 12.23 -10.02
C GLU A 255 -6.03 13.40 -9.22
N TYR A 256 -5.13 13.09 -8.28
CA TYR A 256 -4.35 14.12 -7.59
C TYR A 256 -3.55 14.99 -8.58
N GLU A 257 -2.80 14.37 -9.49
CA GLU A 257 -2.01 15.13 -10.46
C GLU A 257 -2.89 15.99 -11.36
N ARG A 258 -4.02 15.42 -11.82
CA ARG A 258 -4.98 16.12 -12.65
C ARG A 258 -5.60 17.32 -11.94
N LYS A 259 -5.95 17.17 -10.66
CA LYS A 259 -6.62 18.22 -9.87
C LYS A 259 -5.68 19.34 -9.43
N PHE A 260 -4.48 18.98 -8.97
CA PHE A 260 -3.54 19.93 -8.38
C PHE A 260 -2.46 20.39 -9.36
N GLU A 261 -2.41 19.83 -10.57
CA GLU A 261 -1.41 20.11 -11.61
C GLU A 261 0.02 19.92 -11.08
N LYS A 262 0.22 18.93 -10.21
CA LYS A 262 1.50 18.60 -9.57
C LYS A 262 1.84 17.15 -9.85
N GLN A 263 3.06 16.92 -10.34
CA GLN A 263 3.54 15.55 -10.53
C GLN A 263 3.66 14.82 -9.19
N LEU A 264 3.25 13.55 -9.19
CA LEU A 264 3.28 12.66 -8.04
C LEU A 264 3.81 11.30 -8.51
N ILE A 265 2.96 10.48 -9.13
CA ILE A 265 3.33 9.18 -9.67
C ILE A 265 4.13 9.33 -10.96
N THR A 266 3.80 10.30 -11.83
CA THR A 266 4.49 10.55 -13.10
C THR A 266 5.95 10.94 -12.88
N SER A 267 6.27 11.62 -11.78
CA SER A 267 7.66 11.96 -11.42
C SER A 267 8.56 10.73 -11.21
N ARG A 268 7.98 9.54 -11.02
CA ARG A 268 8.68 8.27 -10.80
C ARG A 268 8.76 7.39 -12.04
N ILE A 269 8.21 7.86 -13.16
CA ILE A 269 8.13 7.10 -14.40
C ILE A 269 9.24 7.53 -15.34
N TYR A 270 10.16 6.61 -15.64
CA TYR A 270 11.30 6.84 -16.52
C TYR A 270 11.21 5.98 -17.79
N PRO A 271 11.71 6.48 -18.94
CA PRO A 271 12.45 7.74 -19.12
C PRO A 271 11.57 8.99 -19.07
N GLN A 272 12.20 10.14 -18.79
CA GLN A 272 11.54 11.45 -18.76
C GLN A 272 12.15 12.42 -19.80
N ASN A 273 11.35 13.38 -20.26
CA ASN A 273 11.84 14.49 -21.07
C ASN A 273 12.57 15.54 -20.21
N LYS A 274 13.09 16.60 -20.85
CA LYS A 274 13.78 17.70 -20.15
C LYS A 274 12.93 18.44 -19.12
N SER A 275 11.60 18.32 -19.22
CA SER A 275 10.64 18.92 -18.30
C SER A 275 10.20 17.96 -17.19
N GLY A 276 10.85 16.79 -17.05
CA GLY A 276 10.48 15.77 -16.06
C GLY A 276 9.21 14.98 -16.39
N GLN A 277 8.67 15.11 -17.61
CA GLN A 277 7.45 14.37 -18.00
C GLN A 277 7.80 12.98 -18.54
N PRO A 278 7.07 11.93 -18.17
CA PRO A 278 7.29 10.58 -18.68
C PRO A 278 7.16 10.49 -20.19
N MET A 279 8.07 9.74 -20.81
CA MET A 279 8.05 9.46 -22.23
C MET A 279 7.87 7.99 -22.51
N TYR A 280 7.16 7.70 -23.59
CA TYR A 280 7.13 6.35 -24.13
C TYR A 280 8.51 6.02 -24.67
N ASN A 281 9.03 4.84 -24.34
CA ASN A 281 10.31 4.35 -24.82
C ASN A 281 10.10 3.24 -25.86
N PRO A 282 10.39 3.48 -27.15
CA PRO A 282 10.30 2.43 -28.19
C PRO A 282 11.29 1.29 -27.99
N SER A 283 12.40 1.52 -27.28
CA SER A 283 13.32 0.46 -26.89
C SER A 283 12.75 -0.40 -25.75
N GLY A 284 11.61 -0.02 -25.16
CA GLY A 284 10.85 -0.86 -24.24
C GLY A 284 11.37 -0.95 -22.81
N LYS A 285 12.37 -0.17 -22.39
CA LYS A 285 12.91 -0.17 -21.00
C LYS A 285 12.28 0.92 -20.14
N TYR A 286 11.95 0.60 -18.90
CA TYR A 286 11.38 1.52 -17.89
C TYR A 286 12.02 1.34 -16.49
N MET A 287 11.60 2.15 -15.51
CA MET A 287 12.09 2.12 -14.13
C MET A 287 11.93 0.75 -13.45
N VAL A 288 12.71 0.50 -12.38
CA VAL A 288 12.81 -0.84 -11.73
C VAL A 288 13.25 -1.93 -12.72
N VAL A 289 13.88 -1.50 -13.83
CA VAL A 289 14.43 -2.32 -14.90
C VAL A 289 13.37 -3.30 -15.43
N VAL A 290 12.19 -2.81 -15.81
CA VAL A 290 11.16 -3.61 -16.49
C VAL A 290 11.15 -3.33 -17.99
N ASP A 291 10.77 -4.35 -18.77
CA ASP A 291 10.42 -4.16 -20.17
C ASP A 291 8.92 -3.89 -20.38
N ASP A 292 8.49 -3.56 -21.60
CA ASP A 292 7.08 -3.32 -21.97
C ASP A 292 6.34 -4.54 -22.54
N TYR A 293 6.80 -5.76 -22.26
CA TYR A 293 5.95 -6.94 -22.50
C TYR A 293 4.80 -6.99 -21.50
N LEU A 294 3.57 -7.08 -21.99
CA LEU A 294 2.36 -7.22 -21.18
C LEU A 294 1.67 -8.56 -21.47
N PRO A 295 1.01 -9.17 -20.47
CA PRO A 295 0.33 -10.43 -20.66
C PRO A 295 -0.99 -10.24 -21.42
N VAL A 296 -1.16 -10.98 -22.50
CA VAL A 296 -2.35 -10.94 -23.37
C VAL A 296 -3.09 -12.28 -23.30
N GLY A 297 -4.41 -12.21 -23.14
CA GLY A 297 -5.31 -13.35 -23.10
C GLY A 297 -5.63 -13.92 -24.47
N LYS A 298 -6.21 -15.11 -24.49
CA LYS A 298 -6.68 -15.81 -25.71
C LYS A 298 -7.75 -15.03 -26.48
N ASP A 299 -8.45 -14.13 -25.81
CA ASP A 299 -9.43 -13.20 -26.38
C ASP A 299 -8.81 -11.90 -26.92
N GLY A 300 -7.48 -11.77 -26.85
CA GLY A 300 -6.73 -10.60 -27.28
C GLY A 300 -6.72 -9.44 -26.28
N ARG A 301 -7.27 -9.60 -25.07
CA ARG A 301 -7.31 -8.56 -24.04
C ARG A 301 -6.08 -8.60 -23.14
N LEU A 302 -5.73 -7.45 -22.55
CA LEU A 302 -4.70 -7.37 -21.52
C LEU A 302 -5.18 -8.08 -20.25
N LEU A 303 -4.32 -8.87 -19.62
CA LEU A 303 -4.59 -9.55 -18.35
C LEU A 303 -4.05 -8.79 -17.13
N CYS A 304 -3.72 -7.52 -17.31
CA CYS A 304 -3.10 -6.62 -16.34
C CYS A 304 -3.90 -5.31 -16.27
N THR A 305 -3.56 -4.42 -15.34
CA THR A 305 -4.20 -3.09 -15.28
C THR A 305 -3.94 -2.32 -16.57
N PHE A 306 -4.96 -1.67 -17.12
CA PHE A 306 -4.86 -0.93 -18.38
C PHE A 306 -5.67 0.36 -18.36
N SER A 307 -5.42 1.25 -19.33
CA SER A 307 -6.19 2.48 -19.54
C SER A 307 -7.10 2.37 -20.77
N LEU A 308 -8.36 2.77 -20.63
CA LEU A 308 -9.32 2.94 -21.74
C LEU A 308 -8.85 3.98 -22.77
N ASN A 309 -8.00 4.93 -22.34
CA ASN A 309 -7.41 5.96 -23.19
C ASN A 309 -6.12 5.50 -23.89
N ARG A 310 -5.74 4.21 -23.77
CA ARG A 310 -4.48 3.65 -24.29
C ARG A 310 -3.24 4.34 -23.72
N GLU A 311 -3.34 4.77 -22.48
CA GLU A 311 -2.19 5.17 -21.67
C GLU A 311 -1.50 3.92 -21.13
N ILE A 312 -0.17 3.90 -21.19
CA ILE A 312 0.64 2.72 -20.88
C ILE A 312 1.10 2.71 -19.42
N TRP A 313 1.19 3.90 -18.81
CA TRP A 313 1.74 4.06 -17.47
C TRP A 313 1.10 3.15 -16.41
N PRO A 314 -0.23 2.86 -16.38
CA PRO A 314 -0.79 2.02 -15.33
C PRO A 314 -0.22 0.60 -15.39
N SER A 315 -0.11 0.03 -16.59
CA SER A 315 0.39 -1.33 -16.81
C SER A 315 1.88 -1.45 -16.48
N ILE A 316 2.68 -0.43 -16.82
CA ILE A 316 4.13 -0.43 -16.54
C ILE A 316 4.40 -0.25 -15.06
N VAL A 317 3.68 0.67 -14.40
CA VAL A 317 3.83 0.90 -12.96
C VAL A 317 3.38 -0.33 -12.16
N GLU A 318 2.27 -0.96 -12.54
CA GLU A 318 1.85 -2.24 -11.96
C GLU A 318 2.90 -3.33 -12.15
N LYS A 319 3.43 -3.49 -13.36
CA LYS A 319 4.48 -4.48 -13.62
C LYS A 319 5.72 -4.24 -12.76
N ALA A 320 6.16 -2.99 -12.63
CA ALA A 320 7.30 -2.63 -11.78
C ALA A 320 7.03 -2.95 -10.30
N TYR A 321 5.82 -2.66 -9.82
CA TYR A 321 5.40 -2.99 -8.46
C TYR A 321 5.35 -4.51 -8.22
N LEU A 322 4.68 -5.25 -9.09
CA LEU A 322 4.52 -6.69 -8.97
C LEU A 322 5.86 -7.44 -9.16
N LYS A 323 6.82 -6.86 -9.88
CA LYS A 323 8.20 -7.39 -9.92
C LYS A 323 8.84 -7.38 -8.53
N LEU A 324 8.64 -6.32 -7.75
CA LEU A 324 9.09 -6.24 -6.36
C LEU A 324 8.29 -7.22 -5.48
N GLN A 325 6.99 -7.36 -5.75
CA GLN A 325 6.09 -8.22 -4.97
C GLN A 325 6.14 -9.72 -5.31
N GLY A 326 6.92 -10.13 -6.32
CA GLY A 326 7.12 -11.56 -6.65
C GLY A 326 6.30 -12.09 -7.83
N GLY A 327 5.54 -11.23 -8.50
CA GLY A 327 4.79 -11.50 -9.72
C GLY A 327 3.31 -11.16 -9.61
N TYR A 328 2.55 -11.45 -10.66
CA TYR A 328 1.11 -11.14 -10.73
C TYR A 328 0.22 -12.02 -9.84
N GLY A 329 0.78 -13.03 -9.18
CA GLY A 329 0.07 -13.83 -8.17
C GLY A 329 -0.04 -13.15 -6.80
N PHE A 330 0.43 -11.92 -6.65
CA PHE A 330 0.35 -11.17 -5.39
C PHE A 330 -1.12 -10.90 -5.02
N PRO A 331 -1.62 -11.36 -3.86
CA PRO A 331 -3.06 -11.33 -3.53
C PRO A 331 -3.62 -9.95 -3.18
N GLY A 332 -2.79 -8.90 -3.26
CA GLY A 332 -3.14 -7.56 -2.84
C GLY A 332 -2.63 -7.21 -1.44
N SER A 333 -2.69 -5.92 -1.11
CA SER A 333 -2.19 -5.40 0.16
C SER A 333 -3.20 -4.44 0.81
N ASN A 334 -2.70 -3.42 1.48
CA ASN A 334 -3.47 -2.29 1.99
C ASN A 334 -3.11 -1.07 1.13
N SER A 335 -4.12 -0.31 0.68
CA SER A 335 -3.93 0.90 -0.14
C SER A 335 -2.98 1.92 0.48
N GLY A 336 -2.92 2.01 1.82
CA GLY A 336 -1.96 2.85 2.53
C GLY A 336 -0.50 2.45 2.28
N ILE A 337 -0.21 1.15 2.25
CA ILE A 337 1.11 0.59 1.92
C ILE A 337 1.41 0.84 0.44
N ASP A 338 0.44 0.56 -0.44
CA ASP A 338 0.58 0.74 -1.89
C ASP A 338 0.86 2.21 -2.24
N LEU A 339 0.07 3.15 -1.70
CA LEU A 339 0.29 4.59 -1.88
C LEU A 339 1.63 5.02 -1.29
N HIS A 340 2.05 4.48 -0.15
CA HIS A 340 3.36 4.79 0.42
C HIS A 340 4.49 4.33 -0.51
N ALA A 341 4.40 3.12 -1.06
CA ALA A 341 5.37 2.60 -2.02
C ALA A 341 5.42 3.45 -3.31
N LEU A 342 4.27 3.91 -3.81
CA LEU A 342 4.18 4.73 -5.03
C LEU A 342 4.68 6.16 -4.83
N THR A 343 4.38 6.77 -3.68
CA THR A 343 4.48 8.24 -3.51
C THR A 343 5.48 8.66 -2.42
N GLY A 344 5.78 7.79 -1.47
CA GLY A 344 6.47 8.12 -0.22
C GLY A 344 5.61 8.89 0.78
N TRP A 345 4.30 9.05 0.54
CA TRP A 345 3.41 9.76 1.46
C TRP A 345 3.09 8.95 2.71
N ILE A 346 2.93 9.63 3.84
CA ILE A 346 2.86 9.01 5.17
C ILE A 346 1.51 8.29 5.35
N PRO A 347 1.48 6.95 5.48
CA PRO A 347 0.24 6.21 5.60
C PRO A 347 -0.36 6.35 6.99
N GLU A 348 -1.66 6.61 7.04
CA GLU A 348 -2.52 6.50 8.20
C GLU A 348 -3.68 5.57 7.88
N HIS A 349 -4.00 4.72 8.85
CA HIS A 349 -5.12 3.80 8.78
C HIS A 349 -6.17 4.18 9.83
N ILE A 350 -7.42 4.36 9.42
CA ILE A 350 -8.55 4.65 10.30
C ILE A 350 -9.53 3.49 10.20
N PHE A 351 -9.76 2.80 11.32
CA PHE A 351 -10.84 1.83 11.45
C PHE A 351 -12.13 2.57 11.79
N ILE A 352 -13.10 2.60 10.88
CA ILE A 352 -14.29 3.43 11.03
C ILE A 352 -15.15 2.97 12.22
N LYS A 353 -15.15 1.66 12.47
CA LYS A 353 -15.99 1.00 13.48
C LYS A 353 -15.40 0.99 14.89
N ASP A 354 -14.16 1.44 15.08
CA ASP A 354 -13.49 1.38 16.39
C ASP A 354 -13.99 2.46 17.38
N GLY A 355 -14.71 3.47 16.88
CA GLY A 355 -15.25 4.58 17.69
C GLY A 355 -14.20 5.54 18.23
N SER A 356 -12.93 5.43 17.81
CA SER A 356 -11.81 6.27 18.28
C SER A 356 -11.98 7.74 17.87
N LEU A 357 -12.65 7.99 16.74
CA LEU A 357 -12.91 9.32 16.21
C LEU A 357 -14.39 9.49 15.85
N PRO A 358 -15.03 10.62 16.22
CA PRO A 358 -16.37 10.92 15.74
C PRO A 358 -16.42 11.00 14.21
N PRO A 359 -17.48 10.50 13.54
CA PRO A 359 -17.59 10.51 12.08
C PRO A 359 -17.34 11.88 11.45
N MET A 360 -17.95 12.94 11.99
CA MET A 360 -17.75 14.30 11.46
C MET A 360 -16.32 14.82 11.61
N SER A 361 -15.58 14.36 12.63
CA SER A 361 -14.15 14.67 12.76
C SER A 361 -13.35 13.96 11.68
N ILE A 362 -13.69 12.71 11.34
CA ILE A 362 -13.07 11.98 10.23
C ILE A 362 -13.36 12.72 8.92
N PHE A 363 -14.64 13.03 8.62
CA PHE A 363 -15.01 13.72 7.38
C PHE A 363 -14.28 15.04 7.20
N ARG A 364 -14.22 15.89 8.24
CA ARG A 364 -13.47 17.17 8.18
C ARG A 364 -12.00 16.93 7.86
N ARG A 365 -11.36 15.94 8.49
CA ARG A 365 -9.96 15.59 8.18
C ARG A 365 -9.78 15.16 6.73
N LEU A 366 -10.70 14.36 6.19
CA LEU A 366 -10.68 13.97 4.77
C LEU A 366 -10.84 15.20 3.88
N GLN A 367 -11.82 16.05 4.16
CA GLN A 367 -12.11 17.25 3.39
C GLN A 367 -10.92 18.23 3.42
N ASP A 368 -10.44 18.60 4.60
CA ASP A 368 -9.37 19.58 4.78
C ASP A 368 -8.09 19.09 4.12
N GLY A 369 -7.72 17.83 4.36
CA GLY A 369 -6.53 17.21 3.75
C GLY A 369 -6.65 17.12 2.23
N TYR A 370 -7.80 16.70 1.73
CA TYR A 370 -8.02 16.57 0.30
C TYR A 370 -8.06 17.95 -0.40
N GLN A 371 -8.80 18.93 0.13
CA GLN A 371 -8.90 20.28 -0.47
C GLN A 371 -7.57 21.02 -0.48
N ALA A 372 -6.73 20.83 0.55
CA ALA A 372 -5.39 21.41 0.60
C ALA A 372 -4.37 20.70 -0.32
N GLY A 373 -4.73 19.58 -0.96
CA GLY A 373 -3.79 18.79 -1.75
C GLY A 373 -2.74 18.08 -0.90
N HIS A 374 -3.13 17.70 0.32
CA HIS A 374 -2.27 17.13 1.35
C HIS A 374 -2.61 15.67 1.69
N ALA A 375 -3.72 15.15 1.18
CA ALA A 375 -4.18 13.79 1.45
C ALA A 375 -4.55 13.04 0.16
N LEU A 376 -4.07 11.80 0.04
CA LEU A 376 -4.56 10.79 -0.89
C LEU A 376 -5.43 9.83 -0.10
N ILE A 377 -6.64 9.53 -0.58
CA ILE A 377 -7.66 8.83 0.21
C ILE A 377 -8.19 7.63 -0.55
N THR A 378 -8.24 6.48 0.13
CA THR A 378 -9.01 5.31 -0.31
C THR A 378 -9.89 4.80 0.82
N VAL A 379 -10.94 4.08 0.46
CA VAL A 379 -11.85 3.42 1.42
C VAL A 379 -11.97 1.96 1.05
N ALA A 380 -12.10 1.07 2.04
CA ALA A 380 -12.25 -0.35 1.79
C ALA A 380 -13.35 -0.98 2.65
N THR A 381 -14.05 -1.94 2.05
CA THR A 381 -15.07 -2.77 2.67
C THR A 381 -14.41 -3.98 3.31
N SER A 382 -14.94 -4.51 4.42
CA SER A 382 -14.46 -5.79 4.94
C SER A 382 -14.90 -6.96 4.07
N SER A 383 -14.17 -8.05 4.22
CA SER A 383 -14.57 -9.38 3.75
C SER A 383 -15.67 -10.01 4.62
N LEU A 384 -16.03 -9.38 5.75
CA LEU A 384 -16.97 -9.94 6.72
C LEU A 384 -18.42 -9.72 6.30
N ARG A 385 -19.18 -10.82 6.31
CA ARG A 385 -20.57 -10.98 5.83
C ARG A 385 -21.63 -10.06 6.46
N GLU A 386 -21.33 -9.28 7.50
CA GLU A 386 -22.37 -8.65 8.32
C GLU A 386 -23.14 -7.52 7.62
N ASN A 387 -22.58 -6.97 6.54
CA ASN A 387 -23.19 -5.87 5.81
C ASN A 387 -23.65 -6.39 4.43
N ASN A 388 -24.95 -6.49 4.18
CA ASN A 388 -25.57 -6.82 2.88
C ASN A 388 -25.26 -5.75 1.80
N ILE A 389 -23.99 -5.41 1.57
CA ILE A 389 -23.55 -4.28 0.74
C ILE A 389 -23.65 -4.59 -0.75
N GLY A 390 -23.70 -5.87 -1.11
CA GLY A 390 -23.92 -6.34 -2.48
C GLY A 390 -25.23 -5.84 -3.07
N GLN A 391 -26.28 -5.67 -2.26
CA GLN A 391 -27.55 -5.09 -2.71
C GLN A 391 -27.42 -3.62 -3.14
N PHE A 392 -26.36 -2.95 -2.66
CA PHE A 392 -25.99 -1.58 -3.02
C PHE A 392 -24.91 -1.57 -4.12
N GLY A 393 -24.63 -2.71 -4.74
CA GLY A 393 -23.63 -2.90 -5.80
C GLY A 393 -22.17 -2.82 -5.33
N LEU A 394 -21.93 -2.78 -4.02
CA LEU A 394 -20.58 -2.75 -3.44
C LEU A 394 -20.01 -4.17 -3.36
N ILE A 395 -18.70 -4.28 -3.47
CA ILE A 395 -17.94 -5.53 -3.41
C ILE A 395 -17.36 -5.61 -2.00
N ALA A 396 -17.50 -6.77 -1.36
CA ALA A 396 -16.88 -7.04 -0.06
C ALA A 396 -15.37 -7.29 -0.22
N GLY A 397 -14.58 -6.90 0.79
CA GLY A 397 -13.13 -7.06 0.78
C GLY A 397 -12.43 -6.28 -0.33
N HIS A 398 -12.98 -5.13 -0.74
CA HIS A 398 -12.52 -4.40 -1.92
C HIS A 398 -12.15 -2.95 -1.62
N ALA A 399 -11.14 -2.45 -2.33
CA ALA A 399 -10.66 -1.08 -2.22
C ALA A 399 -11.27 -0.16 -3.29
N TYR A 400 -11.67 1.04 -2.86
CA TYR A 400 -12.22 2.09 -3.71
C TYR A 400 -11.37 3.35 -3.61
N ALA A 401 -11.11 3.97 -4.76
CA ALA A 401 -10.40 5.24 -4.83
C ALA A 401 -11.34 6.40 -4.50
N VAL A 402 -10.95 7.32 -3.62
CA VAL A 402 -11.70 8.57 -3.40
C VAL A 402 -11.16 9.63 -4.35
N LEU A 403 -12.01 10.07 -5.27
CA LEU A 403 -11.67 11.01 -6.33
C LEU A 403 -12.01 12.47 -5.98
N ASP A 404 -13.05 12.71 -5.18
CA ASP A 404 -13.42 14.04 -4.68
C ASP A 404 -14.07 13.97 -3.29
N VAL A 405 -13.94 15.04 -2.51
CA VAL A 405 -14.56 15.21 -1.18
C VAL A 405 -15.22 16.59 -1.11
N ARG A 406 -16.55 16.62 -0.96
CA ARG A 406 -17.35 17.84 -1.08
C ARG A 406 -18.33 18.00 0.06
N ILE A 407 -18.45 19.24 0.53
CA ILE A 407 -19.63 19.72 1.23
C ILE A 407 -20.51 20.40 0.21
N VAL A 408 -21.77 19.99 0.12
CA VAL A 408 -22.79 20.64 -0.71
C VAL A 408 -23.92 21.13 0.17
N GLN A 409 -24.27 22.41 0.06
CA GLN A 409 -25.33 23.03 0.85
C GLN A 409 -26.59 23.19 0.00
N VAL A 410 -27.75 22.71 0.49
CA VAL A 410 -29.06 22.95 -0.14
C VAL A 410 -30.04 23.44 0.92
N GLY A 411 -30.39 24.73 0.85
CA GLY A 411 -31.11 25.39 1.93
C GLY A 411 -30.34 25.26 3.25
N ASP A 412 -31.03 24.81 4.29
CA ASP A 412 -30.44 24.60 5.62
C ASP A 412 -29.77 23.22 5.80
N THR A 413 -29.78 22.36 4.77
CA THR A 413 -29.21 21.01 4.85
C THR A 413 -27.83 20.94 4.20
N GLN A 414 -26.88 20.36 4.94
CA GLN A 414 -25.52 20.09 4.49
C GLN A 414 -25.38 18.62 4.05
N TYR A 415 -24.79 18.40 2.88
CA TYR A 415 -24.47 17.07 2.35
C TYR A 415 -22.96 16.87 2.30
N ASN A 416 -22.49 15.83 2.99
CA ASN A 416 -21.09 15.44 3.05
C ASN A 416 -20.87 14.28 2.09
N LEU A 417 -20.28 14.57 0.93
CA LEU A 417 -20.26 13.66 -0.21
C LEU A 417 -18.82 13.31 -0.60
N LEU A 418 -18.62 12.04 -0.96
CA LEU A 418 -17.40 11.55 -1.57
C LEU A 418 -17.72 11.07 -2.98
N GLN A 419 -16.89 11.41 -3.96
CA GLN A 419 -16.89 10.74 -5.25
C GLN A 419 -15.89 9.60 -5.17
N ILE A 420 -16.34 8.36 -5.40
CA ILE A 420 -15.48 7.19 -5.33
C ILE A 420 -15.48 6.43 -6.66
N LYS A 421 -14.40 5.69 -6.90
CA LYS A 421 -14.22 4.82 -8.06
C LYS A 421 -13.98 3.39 -7.64
N ASN A 422 -14.76 2.49 -8.23
CA ASN A 422 -14.44 1.08 -8.35
C ASN A 422 -13.55 0.86 -9.59
N PRO A 423 -12.31 0.36 -9.47
CA PRO A 423 -11.45 0.10 -10.62
C PRO A 423 -11.83 -1.14 -11.42
N TRP A 424 -12.67 -2.06 -10.91
CA TRP A 424 -13.05 -3.28 -11.63
C TRP A 424 -13.80 -3.01 -12.92
N ARG A 425 -13.42 -3.75 -13.97
CA ARG A 425 -14.08 -3.74 -15.28
C ARG A 425 -15.57 -4.08 -15.18
N SER A 426 -16.40 -3.40 -15.97
CA SER A 426 -17.81 -3.76 -16.24
C SER A 426 -18.77 -3.68 -15.04
N MET A 427 -18.55 -2.76 -14.12
CA MET A 427 -19.48 -2.48 -13.02
C MET A 427 -20.34 -1.25 -13.32
N GLN A 428 -21.07 -1.32 -14.45
CA GLN A 428 -22.07 -0.30 -14.77
C GLN A 428 -23.19 -0.34 -13.73
N ARG A 429 -23.24 0.70 -12.90
CA ARG A 429 -24.33 0.91 -11.95
C ARG A 429 -25.44 1.73 -12.59
N GLU A 430 -26.68 1.36 -12.29
CA GLU A 430 -27.87 2.12 -12.66
C GLU A 430 -27.94 3.49 -11.95
N SER A 431 -27.46 3.59 -10.70
CA SER A 431 -27.40 4.86 -9.96
C SER A 431 -25.96 5.29 -9.70
N LYS A 432 -25.65 6.53 -10.06
CA LYS A 432 -24.39 7.21 -9.79
C LYS A 432 -24.36 7.97 -8.45
N ILE A 433 -25.43 7.86 -7.67
CA ILE A 433 -25.51 8.39 -6.30
C ILE A 433 -25.95 7.26 -5.38
N LEU A 434 -25.09 6.94 -4.42
CA LEU A 434 -25.29 5.89 -3.44
C LEU A 434 -25.61 6.49 -2.08
N THR A 435 -26.76 6.13 -1.54
CA THR A 435 -27.21 6.58 -0.23
C THR A 435 -28.24 5.62 0.34
N GLN A 436 -28.29 5.52 1.66
CA GLN A 436 -29.33 4.80 2.39
C GLN A 436 -30.71 5.46 2.29
N ASP A 437 -30.78 6.78 2.07
CA ASP A 437 -32.04 7.52 2.01
C ASP A 437 -32.44 7.81 0.54
N PRO A 438 -33.49 7.16 0.00
CA PRO A 438 -33.97 7.42 -1.35
C PRO A 438 -34.41 8.87 -1.59
N HIS A 439 -34.94 9.56 -0.59
CA HIS A 439 -35.31 10.97 -0.71
C HIS A 439 -34.08 11.87 -0.78
N LEU A 440 -33.01 11.48 -0.08
CA LEU A 440 -31.72 12.16 -0.15
C LEU A 440 -31.09 12.05 -1.53
N ARG A 441 -31.30 10.94 -2.25
CA ARG A 441 -30.71 10.70 -3.58
C ARG A 441 -31.07 11.79 -4.59
N GLN A 442 -32.37 12.10 -4.73
CA GLN A 442 -32.84 13.11 -5.67
C GLN A 442 -32.35 14.52 -5.29
N LYS A 443 -32.38 14.84 -3.99
CA LYS A 443 -31.88 16.13 -3.50
C LYS A 443 -30.38 16.25 -3.72
N THR A 444 -29.61 15.19 -3.50
CA THR A 444 -28.17 15.13 -3.75
C THR A 444 -27.87 15.35 -5.22
N ALA A 445 -28.63 14.74 -6.14
CA ALA A 445 -28.48 14.97 -7.58
C ALA A 445 -28.67 16.46 -7.94
N GLN A 446 -29.73 17.08 -7.42
CA GLN A 446 -30.01 18.50 -7.60
C GLN A 446 -28.90 19.37 -6.98
N ALA A 447 -28.40 18.99 -5.81
CA ALA A 447 -27.34 19.68 -5.09
C ALA A 447 -26.02 19.69 -5.87
N LEU A 448 -25.62 18.52 -6.38
CA LEU A 448 -24.44 18.35 -7.22
C LEU A 448 -24.56 19.20 -8.49
N ALA A 449 -25.69 19.10 -9.20
CA ALA A 449 -25.96 19.88 -10.40
C ALA A 449 -25.90 21.40 -10.14
N ALA A 450 -26.52 21.87 -9.04
CA ALA A 450 -26.50 23.28 -8.64
C ALA A 450 -25.08 23.77 -8.28
N SER A 451 -24.20 22.86 -7.87
CA SER A 451 -22.79 23.15 -7.54
C SER A 451 -21.85 23.01 -8.74
N GLY A 452 -22.38 22.77 -9.94
CA GLY A 452 -21.58 22.53 -11.15
C GLY A 452 -20.81 21.21 -11.13
N LEU A 453 -21.18 20.29 -10.24
CA LEU A 453 -20.62 18.94 -10.18
C LEU A 453 -21.47 18.04 -11.07
N GLU A 454 -21.01 17.79 -12.29
CA GLU A 454 -21.71 16.91 -13.22
C GLU A 454 -21.56 15.44 -12.77
N VAL A 455 -22.70 14.73 -12.80
CA VAL A 455 -22.71 13.28 -12.70
C VAL A 455 -22.47 12.74 -14.11
N ASP A 456 -21.26 12.20 -14.35
CA ASP A 456 -20.96 11.55 -15.62
C ASP A 456 -21.64 10.18 -15.66
N GLU A 457 -22.81 10.13 -16.29
CA GLU A 457 -23.58 8.89 -16.48
C GLU A 457 -22.79 7.82 -17.27
N LYS A 458 -21.81 8.23 -18.07
CA LYS A 458 -20.96 7.32 -18.87
C LYS A 458 -19.71 6.86 -18.12
N ALA A 459 -19.38 7.46 -16.97
CA ALA A 459 -18.21 7.07 -16.21
C ALA A 459 -18.41 5.69 -15.58
N ASP A 460 -17.63 4.71 -16.04
CA ASP A 460 -17.67 3.34 -15.50
C ASP A 460 -17.03 3.30 -14.10
N GLY A 461 -17.70 2.64 -13.16
CA GLY A 461 -17.24 2.49 -11.78
C GLY A 461 -17.17 3.77 -10.92
N ILE A 462 -17.45 4.96 -11.43
CA ILE A 462 -17.44 6.23 -10.66
C ILE A 462 -18.84 6.58 -10.19
N PHE A 463 -18.99 6.91 -8.90
CA PHE A 463 -20.25 7.34 -8.32
C PHE A 463 -20.03 8.18 -7.05
N TRP A 464 -21.02 9.00 -6.70
CA TRP A 464 -21.07 9.75 -5.45
C TRP A 464 -21.69 8.91 -4.34
N ILE A 465 -21.22 9.10 -3.12
CA ILE A 465 -21.74 8.45 -1.92
C ILE A 465 -21.75 9.44 -0.74
N ASP A 466 -22.77 9.38 0.10
CA ASP A 466 -22.80 10.18 1.33
C ASP A 466 -21.88 9.58 2.40
N PHE A 467 -21.29 10.44 3.24
CA PHE A 467 -20.31 9.99 4.22
C PHE A 467 -20.91 9.11 5.33
N GLN A 468 -22.21 9.21 5.62
CA GLN A 468 -22.84 8.31 6.58
C GLN A 468 -22.85 6.88 6.03
N SER A 469 -23.15 6.73 4.75
CA SER A 469 -23.10 5.47 4.02
C SER A 469 -21.68 4.88 3.95
N ILE A 470 -20.63 5.73 3.87
CA ILE A 470 -19.24 5.28 4.09
C ILE A 470 -19.09 4.71 5.51
N CYS A 471 -19.56 5.43 6.52
CA CYS A 471 -19.45 4.99 7.91
C CYS A 471 -20.20 3.70 8.20
N ASP A 472 -21.29 3.44 7.48
CA ASP A 472 -22.14 2.27 7.70
C ASP A 472 -21.63 1.04 6.96
N TRP A 473 -21.15 1.19 5.72
CA TRP A 473 -20.84 0.06 4.83
C TRP A 473 -19.35 -0.23 4.63
N PHE A 474 -18.47 0.70 5.00
CA PHE A 474 -17.03 0.52 4.90
C PHE A 474 -16.43 0.34 6.29
N ASP A 475 -15.28 -0.33 6.36
CA ASP A 475 -14.62 -0.63 7.63
C ASP A 475 -13.36 0.20 7.82
N THR A 476 -12.71 0.58 6.71
CA THR A 476 -11.41 1.24 6.77
C THR A 476 -11.32 2.42 5.81
N ILE A 477 -10.62 3.45 6.27
CA ILE A 477 -10.18 4.58 5.45
C ILE A 477 -8.66 4.64 5.54
N HIS A 478 -8.01 4.68 4.38
CA HIS A 478 -6.57 4.91 4.29
C HIS A 478 -6.34 6.33 3.81
N ILE A 479 -5.50 7.05 4.56
CA ILE A 479 -5.08 8.39 4.21
C ILE A 479 -3.56 8.38 4.11
N ASN A 480 -3.02 8.72 2.94
CA ASN A 480 -1.60 9.01 2.83
C ASN A 480 -1.43 10.52 2.85
N TRP A 481 -0.59 11.01 3.76
CA TRP A 481 -0.37 12.42 4.01
C TRP A 481 0.90 12.92 3.33
N ASN A 482 0.82 14.08 2.68
CA ASN A 482 1.95 14.68 2.00
C ASN A 482 3.05 15.05 3.02
N PRO A 483 4.25 14.45 2.95
CA PRO A 483 5.34 14.75 3.88
C PRO A 483 5.80 16.22 3.77
N HIS A 484 5.48 16.91 2.69
CA HIS A 484 5.79 18.32 2.50
C HIS A 484 5.00 19.27 3.41
N MET A 485 4.00 18.78 4.14
CA MET A 485 3.30 19.55 5.17
C MET A 485 4.18 19.87 6.39
N TRP A 486 5.21 19.06 6.65
CA TRP A 486 6.12 19.28 7.77
C TRP A 486 7.34 20.06 7.32
N GLU A 487 7.61 21.18 8.01
CA GLU A 487 8.81 21.99 7.79
C GLU A 487 10.08 21.21 8.13
N HIS A 488 10.08 20.55 9.30
CA HIS A 488 11.18 19.72 9.76
C HIS A 488 10.88 18.25 9.49
N ARG A 489 11.84 17.57 8.84
CA ARG A 489 11.77 16.14 8.51
C ARG A 489 13.11 15.49 8.76
N PHE A 490 13.10 14.28 9.30
CA PHE A 490 14.28 13.47 9.53
C PHE A 490 13.95 12.01 9.28
N THR A 491 14.88 11.29 8.64
CA THR A 491 14.76 9.85 8.36
C THR A 491 16.06 9.18 8.80
N LEU A 492 15.93 8.02 9.43
CA LEU A 492 17.05 7.20 9.89
C LEU A 492 16.79 5.73 9.53
N HIS A 493 17.80 5.04 9.02
CA HIS A 493 17.74 3.60 8.78
C HIS A 493 18.57 2.82 9.78
N ALA A 494 17.93 1.88 10.49
CA ALA A 494 18.59 1.06 11.49
C ALA A 494 18.17 -0.41 11.38
N SER A 495 19.00 -1.29 11.92
CA SER A 495 18.69 -2.71 12.12
C SER A 495 18.38 -2.98 13.58
N TRP A 496 17.44 -3.90 13.84
CA TRP A 496 17.22 -4.41 15.20
C TRP A 496 18.36 -5.37 15.57
N PRO A 497 19.14 -5.10 16.63
CA PRO A 497 20.15 -6.05 17.07
C PRO A 497 19.46 -7.30 17.63
N VAL A 498 19.96 -8.50 17.29
CA VAL A 498 19.45 -9.78 17.82
C VAL A 498 20.04 -9.99 19.22
N THR A 499 19.66 -9.12 20.15
CA THR A 499 20.12 -9.12 21.54
C THR A 499 18.93 -8.90 22.45
N GLY A 500 18.79 -9.71 23.51
CA GLY A 500 17.68 -9.61 24.46
C GLY A 500 16.51 -10.56 24.17
N PRO A 501 15.43 -10.51 24.98
CA PRO A 501 14.31 -11.44 24.87
C PRO A 501 13.46 -11.15 23.63
N ARG A 502 12.98 -12.20 22.94
CA ARG A 502 12.08 -12.09 21.78
C ARG A 502 10.73 -11.43 22.13
N LYS A 503 10.32 -11.53 23.40
CA LYS A 503 9.17 -10.82 23.96
C LYS A 503 9.68 -9.84 24.99
N ASP A 504 9.44 -8.58 24.74
CA ASP A 504 9.88 -7.44 25.51
C ASP A 504 8.90 -7.10 26.65
N VAL A 505 8.33 -8.13 27.29
CA VAL A 505 7.37 -7.98 28.40
C VAL A 505 8.03 -7.43 29.66
N PHE A 506 9.30 -7.75 29.88
CA PHE A 506 10.00 -7.44 31.13
C PHE A 506 11.20 -6.50 30.97
N ASN A 507 11.78 -6.39 29.77
CA ASN A 507 12.97 -5.58 29.53
C ASN A 507 12.97 -5.01 28.10
N PHE A 508 13.06 -3.68 28.00
CA PHE A 508 13.17 -2.91 26.75
C PHE A 508 14.60 -2.46 26.44
N GLY A 509 15.53 -2.65 27.38
CA GLY A 509 16.89 -2.11 27.31
C GLY A 509 17.71 -2.61 26.12
N SER A 510 17.37 -3.74 25.52
CA SER A 510 18.04 -4.25 24.32
C SER A 510 17.40 -3.79 23.00
N ASN A 511 16.22 -3.18 23.04
CA ASN A 511 15.58 -2.64 21.84
C ASN A 511 16.30 -1.36 21.37
N PRO A 512 16.25 -1.04 20.06
CA PRO A 512 16.59 0.28 19.56
C PRO A 512 15.74 1.34 20.26
N GLN A 513 16.38 2.39 20.75
CA GLN A 513 15.73 3.52 21.41
C GLN A 513 16.31 4.81 20.84
N TYR A 514 15.45 5.81 20.69
CA TYR A 514 15.78 7.08 20.09
C TYR A 514 15.23 8.19 20.99
N SER A 515 16.02 9.24 21.20
CA SER A 515 15.57 10.46 21.84
C SER A 515 15.21 11.48 20.76
N LEU A 516 14.10 12.19 20.97
CA LEU A 516 13.65 13.27 20.11
C LEU A 516 13.45 14.52 20.95
N GLN A 517 14.29 15.51 20.72
CA GLN A 517 14.13 16.83 21.33
C GLN A 517 13.35 17.74 20.39
N VAL A 518 12.26 18.33 20.88
CA VAL A 518 11.42 19.25 20.11
C VAL A 518 11.49 20.63 20.74
N ASP A 519 12.19 21.56 20.08
CA ASP A 519 12.22 22.95 20.50
C ASP A 519 10.99 23.68 19.96
N VAL A 520 10.06 24.02 20.87
CA VAL A 520 8.83 24.75 20.54
C VAL A 520 9.01 26.21 20.93
N SER A 521 9.33 27.05 19.94
CA SER A 521 9.62 28.48 20.15
C SER A 521 8.41 29.30 20.61
N ASN A 522 7.19 28.85 20.30
CA ASN A 522 5.94 29.55 20.58
C ASN A 522 5.17 28.89 21.74
N GLU A 523 4.23 29.61 22.37
CA GLU A 523 3.37 29.04 23.44
C GLU A 523 2.39 27.96 22.95
N ASN A 524 2.25 27.80 21.63
CA ASN A 524 1.36 26.81 21.02
C ASN A 524 2.08 25.47 20.84
N SER A 525 1.37 24.37 21.12
CA SER A 525 1.87 23.02 20.87
C SER A 525 2.13 22.77 19.37
N THR A 526 3.20 22.05 19.03
CA THR A 526 3.51 21.63 17.65
C THR A 526 3.12 20.16 17.41
N ALA A 527 2.72 19.83 16.18
CA ALA A 527 2.35 18.47 15.81
C ALA A 527 3.60 17.65 15.46
N VAL A 528 3.77 16.49 16.09
CA VAL A 528 4.90 15.58 15.85
C VAL A 528 4.38 14.24 15.36
N TRP A 529 4.95 13.77 14.26
CA TRP A 529 4.58 12.53 13.60
C TRP A 529 5.81 11.64 13.47
N ILE A 530 5.73 10.41 13.96
CA ILE A 530 6.80 9.43 13.90
C ILE A 530 6.27 8.22 13.14
N LEU A 531 6.86 7.93 11.99
CA LEU A 531 6.54 6.77 11.16
C LEU A 531 7.66 5.73 11.30
N LEU A 532 7.38 4.62 11.98
CA LEU A 532 8.24 3.44 11.94
C LEU A 532 7.89 2.63 10.69
N THR A 533 8.90 2.34 9.87
CA THR A 533 8.77 1.52 8.66
C THR A 533 9.75 0.34 8.71
N LYS A 534 9.22 -0.88 8.56
CA LYS A 534 10.00 -2.11 8.38
C LYS A 534 10.45 -2.21 6.93
N HIS A 535 11.75 -2.44 6.71
CA HIS A 535 12.26 -2.86 5.40
C HIS A 535 11.75 -4.27 5.08
N VAL A 536 11.02 -4.42 3.99
CA VAL A 536 10.46 -5.71 3.55
C VAL A 536 11.38 -6.31 2.49
N THR A 537 12.01 -7.45 2.81
CA THR A 537 12.98 -8.14 1.92
C THR A 537 12.45 -9.44 1.33
N VAL A 538 11.28 -9.92 1.78
CA VAL A 538 10.62 -11.11 1.27
C VAL A 538 9.15 -10.80 1.08
N THR A 539 8.64 -11.07 -0.12
CA THR A 539 7.25 -10.85 -0.54
C THR A 539 6.67 -12.03 -1.33
N VAL A 540 7.44 -13.08 -1.63
CA VAL A 540 6.97 -14.24 -2.39
C VAL A 540 6.47 -15.32 -1.42
N GLY A 541 5.22 -15.77 -1.60
CA GLY A 541 4.58 -16.82 -0.80
C GLY A 541 3.85 -16.25 0.41
N THR A 542 2.55 -16.59 0.56
CA THR A 542 1.74 -16.46 1.79
C THR A 542 2.25 -15.43 2.81
N ILE A 543 2.23 -14.15 2.42
CA ILE A 543 2.92 -13.05 3.12
C ILE A 543 2.31 -12.76 4.50
N MET A 544 1.18 -13.40 4.84
CA MET A 544 0.65 -13.35 6.21
C MET A 544 1.24 -14.41 7.16
N GLU A 545 1.91 -15.46 6.67
CA GLU A 545 2.30 -16.60 7.51
C GLU A 545 3.78 -16.66 7.90
N GLU A 546 4.67 -16.02 7.13
CA GLU A 546 6.12 -15.97 7.42
C GLU A 546 6.60 -14.63 7.99
N ASN A 547 5.84 -13.53 7.84
CA ASN A 547 6.16 -12.25 8.49
C ASN A 547 5.62 -12.24 9.93
N GLY A 548 6.12 -13.16 10.76
CA GLY A 548 5.70 -13.34 12.17
C GLY A 548 6.15 -12.24 13.12
N ASP A 549 6.83 -11.20 12.63
CA ASP A 549 7.28 -10.09 13.46
C ASP A 549 6.20 -9.02 13.55
N TYR A 550 5.80 -8.72 14.78
CA TYR A 550 4.94 -7.59 15.10
C TYR A 550 5.82 -6.45 15.60
N ILE A 551 5.63 -5.26 15.05
CA ILE A 551 6.37 -4.06 15.42
C ILE A 551 5.45 -3.04 16.09
N THR A 552 6.02 -2.17 16.90
CA THR A 552 5.31 -1.04 17.49
C THR A 552 6.26 0.08 17.88
N LEU A 553 5.68 1.23 18.28
CA LEU A 553 6.38 2.34 18.88
C LEU A 553 5.76 2.67 20.24
N HIS A 554 6.60 2.73 21.27
CA HIS A 554 6.23 3.25 22.58
C HIS A 554 6.90 4.61 22.78
N LEU A 555 6.12 5.62 23.16
CA LEU A 555 6.62 6.96 23.44
C LEU A 555 6.69 7.17 24.96
N TYR A 556 7.87 7.53 25.45
CA TYR A 556 8.09 7.97 26.82
C TYR A 556 8.45 9.46 26.77
N GLY A 557 7.93 10.23 27.72
CA GLY A 557 8.30 11.63 27.89
C GLY A 557 9.11 11.82 29.15
N ASP A 558 9.80 12.96 29.22
CA ASP A 558 10.57 13.41 30.38
C ASP A 558 11.67 12.41 30.80
N SER A 559 12.13 11.58 29.87
CA SER A 559 13.24 10.65 30.11
C SER A 559 14.61 11.33 30.09
N GLY A 560 14.69 12.58 29.61
CA GLY A 560 15.96 13.29 29.41
C GLY A 560 16.86 12.64 28.36
N GLY A 561 16.29 11.81 27.48
CA GLY A 561 17.05 11.02 26.49
C GLY A 561 17.69 9.75 27.07
N GLU A 562 17.46 9.43 28.35
CA GLU A 562 17.98 8.23 28.98
C GLU A 562 17.29 6.96 28.47
N ARG A 563 18.03 5.85 28.48
CA ARG A 563 17.53 4.54 28.04
C ARG A 563 16.48 4.02 29.02
N VAL A 564 15.32 3.62 28.49
CA VAL A 564 14.23 3.00 29.24
C VAL A 564 14.44 1.49 29.30
N PHE A 565 14.64 0.95 30.49
CA PHE A 565 14.91 -0.49 30.66
C PHE A 565 13.64 -1.32 30.91
N TYR A 566 12.61 -0.76 31.53
CA TYR A 566 11.43 -1.51 31.98
C TYR A 566 10.14 -0.90 31.43
N SER A 567 9.10 -1.73 31.37
CA SER A 567 7.77 -1.33 30.90
C SER A 567 7.01 -0.50 31.93
N GLY A 568 7.50 0.71 32.20
CA GLY A 568 6.77 1.72 32.98
C GLY A 568 5.50 2.20 32.27
N GLU A 569 5.04 3.39 32.62
CA GLU A 569 3.90 4.04 31.97
C GLU A 569 4.39 4.95 30.84
N PRO A 570 4.33 4.51 29.55
CA PRO A 570 4.63 5.38 28.43
C PRO A 570 3.55 6.46 28.29
N MET A 571 3.93 7.63 27.76
CA MET A 571 2.97 8.65 27.29
C MET A 571 2.05 8.09 26.21
N LEU A 572 2.59 7.26 25.31
CA LEU A 572 1.81 6.56 24.31
C LEU A 572 2.30 5.12 24.19
N ARG A 573 1.41 4.19 24.50
CA ARG A 573 1.64 2.76 24.30
C ARG A 573 1.14 2.34 22.92
N GLY A 574 2.06 2.13 21.98
CA GLY A 574 1.73 1.54 20.69
C GLY A 574 1.14 0.13 20.81
N VAL A 575 0.37 -0.23 19.79
CA VAL A 575 -0.16 -1.59 19.60
C VAL A 575 0.78 -2.34 18.65
N TYR A 576 1.09 -3.59 18.98
CA TYR A 576 1.88 -4.47 18.13
C TYR A 576 1.09 -4.88 16.90
N VAL A 577 1.61 -4.57 15.72
CA VAL A 577 0.98 -4.88 14.44
C VAL A 577 1.98 -5.54 13.50
N ASN A 578 1.50 -6.43 12.64
CA ASN A 578 2.28 -7.05 11.56
C ASN A 578 2.28 -6.21 10.27
N SER A 579 1.85 -4.95 10.36
CA SER A 579 1.94 -3.97 9.28
C SER A 579 3.38 -3.49 9.13
N PRO A 580 3.87 -3.25 7.90
CA PRO A 580 5.20 -2.66 7.70
C PRO A 580 5.30 -1.22 8.21
N HIS A 581 4.17 -0.53 8.43
CA HIS A 581 4.13 0.85 8.88
C HIS A 581 3.37 1.01 10.20
N VAL A 582 3.95 1.75 11.14
CA VAL A 582 3.33 2.19 12.39
C VAL A 582 3.50 3.69 12.53
N LEU A 583 2.38 4.41 12.55
CA LEU A 583 2.35 5.86 12.70
C LEU A 583 1.95 6.25 14.12
N VAL A 584 2.82 6.98 14.81
CA VAL A 584 2.53 7.63 16.09
C VAL A 584 2.42 9.14 15.88
N ARG A 585 1.41 9.75 16.52
CA ARG A 585 1.17 11.19 16.45
C ARG A 585 0.90 11.74 17.84
N PHE A 586 1.49 12.89 18.12
CA PHE A 586 1.26 13.60 19.36
C PHE A 586 1.49 15.10 19.18
N LYS A 587 1.16 15.87 20.21
CA LYS A 587 1.45 17.30 20.29
C LYS A 587 2.53 17.52 21.33
N SER A 588 3.60 18.22 20.96
CA SER A 588 4.66 18.61 21.88
C SER A 588 4.48 20.07 22.29
N SER A 589 4.69 20.39 23.56
CA SER A 589 4.64 21.75 24.12
C SER A 589 6.03 22.20 24.58
N LYS A 590 6.18 23.50 24.83
CA LYS A 590 7.43 24.09 25.31
C LYS A 590 7.99 23.33 26.52
N GLY A 591 9.24 22.87 26.42
CA GLY A 591 9.96 22.18 27.49
C GLY A 591 9.71 20.66 27.60
N SER A 592 8.99 20.04 26.66
CA SER A 592 8.87 18.57 26.60
C SER A 592 10.11 17.95 25.92
N GLY A 593 10.82 17.08 26.63
CA GLY A 593 12.05 16.42 26.17
C GLY A 593 12.03 14.91 26.37
#